data_AF-A0A2P5LHQ6-F1
#
_entry.id   AF-A0A2P5LHQ6-F1
#
_cell.length_a   1.000
_cell.length_b   1.000
_cell.length_c   1.000
_cell.angle_alpha   90.00
_cell.angle_beta   90.00
_cell.angle_gamma   90.00
#
_symmetry.space_group_name_H-M   'P 1'
#
loop_
_entity.id
_entity.type
_entity.pdbx_description
1 polymer ?
#
loop_
_entity_poly.entity_id
_entity_poly.type
_entity_poly.pdbx_seq_one_letter_code
_entity_poly.pdbx_strand_id
1 'polypeptide(L)' 'VIPDFGVLSGLFQIANLDYRGEYSAEVTFDISLESAGALAFAAL' A
#
# COMPACT_ATOMS: atom_id res chain seq x y z
N VAL A 1 -3.76 -7.30 3.45
CA VAL A 1 -3.74 -8.51 4.30
C VAL A 1 -2.53 -8.40 5.19
N ILE A 2 -2.69 -8.59 6.49
CA ILE A 2 -1.60 -8.67 7.46
C ILE A 2 -1.35 -10.17 7.67
N PRO A 3 -0.18 -10.70 7.26
CA PRO A 3 0.13 -12.12 7.43
C PRO A 3 -0.13 -12.55 8.88
N ASP A 4 -0.83 -13.67 9.07
CA ASP A 4 -1.17 -14.27 10.38
C ASP A 4 -2.12 -13.46 11.30
N PHE A 5 -2.59 -12.27 10.89
CA PHE A 5 -3.51 -11.45 11.70
C PHE A 5 -4.89 -11.27 11.06
N GLY A 6 -4.97 -11.04 9.74
CA GLY A 6 -6.25 -10.81 9.06
C GLY A 6 -6.20 -9.74 7.98
N VAL A 7 -7.32 -9.06 7.73
CA VAL A 7 -7.49 -8.09 6.64
C VAL A 7 -7.90 -6.73 7.19
N LEU A 8 -7.08 -5.71 6.90
CA LEU A 8 -7.43 -4.30 7.11
C LEU A 8 -8.09 -3.77 5.83
N SER A 9 -9.27 -3.16 5.96
CA SER A 9 -10.06 -2.60 4.86
C SER A 9 -10.54 -1.20 5.21
N GLY A 10 -10.57 -0.31 4.24
CA GLY A 10 -10.99 1.08 4.40
C GLY A 10 -10.58 1.91 3.20
N LEU A 11 -10.96 3.18 3.21
CA LEU A 11 -10.57 4.11 2.14
C LEU A 11 -9.12 4.54 2.38
N PHE A 12 -8.29 4.47 1.33
CA PHE A 12 -6.92 4.96 1.33
C PHE A 12 -6.72 5.93 0.18
N GLN A 13 -5.96 7.00 0.42
CA GLN A 13 -5.49 7.91 -0.63
C GLN A 13 -4.04 7.58 -0.97
N ILE A 14 -3.67 7.76 -2.23
CA ILE A 14 -2.27 7.66 -2.67
C ILE A 14 -1.62 9.00 -2.34
N ALA A 15 -0.76 9.01 -1.32
CA ALA A 15 -0.03 10.21 -0.90
C ALA A 15 1.19 10.46 -1.79
N ASN A 16 1.86 9.39 -2.23
CA ASN A 16 3.00 9.46 -3.13
C ASN A 16 3.06 8.19 -3.99
N LEU A 17 3.54 8.36 -5.23
CA LEU A 17 3.82 7.28 -6.17
C LEU A 17 5.09 7.65 -6.95
N ASP A 18 6.18 6.93 -6.67
CA ASP A 18 7.49 7.15 -7.26
C ASP A 18 7.84 6.02 -8.22
N TYR A 19 8.19 6.40 -9.45
CA TYR A 19 8.64 5.48 -10.50
C TYR A 19 10.15 5.60 -10.65
N ARG A 20 10.85 4.47 -10.55
CA ARG A 20 12.31 4.42 -10.69
C ARG A 20 12.69 3.33 -11.68
N GLY A 21 13.57 3.66 -12.61
CA GLY A 21 14.14 2.67 -13.53
C GLY A 21 15.58 3.05 -13.83
N GLU A 22 16.50 2.15 -13.54
CA GLU A 22 17.88 2.30 -13.99
C GLU A 22 18.03 1.64 -15.37
N TYR A 23 18.96 2.14 -16.18
CA TYR A 23 19.14 1.71 -17.57
C TYR A 23 19.30 0.19 -17.75
N SER A 24 19.85 -0.51 -16.74
CA SER A 24 20.11 -1.94 -16.77
C SER A 24 19.43 -2.72 -15.64
N ALA A 25 18.41 -2.15 -14.98
CA ALA A 25 17.69 -2.80 -13.88
C ALA A 25 16.18 -2.82 -14.14
N GLU A 26 15.46 -3.66 -13.41
CA GLU A 26 14.00 -3.63 -13.43
C GLU A 26 13.43 -2.31 -12.90
N VAL A 27 12.28 -1.93 -13.48
CA VAL A 27 11.51 -0.78 -13.00
C VAL A 27 10.94 -1.11 -11.61
N THR A 28 11.16 -0.19 -10.69
CA THR A 28 10.64 -0.23 -9.33
C THR A 28 9.61 0.88 -9.13
N PHE A 29 8.62 0.56 -8.31
CA PHE A 29 7.52 1.47 -7.96
C PHE A 29 7.46 1.52 -6.45
N ASP A 30 7.52 2.73 -5.90
CA ASP A 30 7.26 2.97 -4.48
C ASP A 30 5.91 3.67 -4.34
N ILE A 31 5.07 3.18 -3.43
CA ILE A 31 3.71 3.69 -3.22
C ILE A 31 3.51 3.93 -1.74
N SER A 32 3.20 5.17 -1.40
CA SER A 32 2.80 5.56 -0.04
C SER A 32 1.30 5.81 0.00
N LEU A 33 0.61 5.12 0.91
CA LEU A 33 -0.84 5.22 1.13
C LEU A 33 -1.13 5.86 2.49
N GLU A 34 -2.11 6.75 2.53
CA GLU A 34 -2.61 7.35 3.77
C GLU A 34 -4.08 6.96 3.99
N SER A 35 -4.48 6.74 5.24
CA SER A 35 -5.88 6.45 5.57
C SER A 35 -6.77 7.65 5.27
N ALA A 36 -7.81 7.44 4.47
CA ALA A 36 -8.75 8.48 4.05
C ALA A 36 -10.07 8.46 4.83
N GLY A 37 -10.16 7.65 5.89
CA GLY A 37 -11.39 7.48 6.66
C GLY A 37 -11.28 6.40 7.73
N ALA A 38 -12.44 5.91 8.17
CA ALA A 38 -12.51 4.82 9.15
C ALA A 38 -11.99 3.51 8.56
N LEU A 39 -11.22 2.78 9.35
CA LEU A 39 -10.68 1.47 8.99
C LEU A 39 -11.43 0.37 9.75
N ALA A 40 -11.72 -0.71 9.04
CA ALA A 40 -12.26 -1.94 9.60
C ALA A 40 -11.20 -3.05 9.52
N PHE A 41 -11.14 -3.87 10.55
CA PHE A 41 -10.24 -5.02 10.61
C PHE A 41 -11.04 -6.30 10.79
N ALA A 42 -10.83 -7.26 9.89
CA ALA A 42 -11.37 -8.61 9.99
C ALA A 42 -10.23 -9.56 10.41
N ALA A 43 -10.31 -10.09 11.63
CA ALA A 43 -9.36 -11.08 12.14
C ALA A 43 -9.52 -12.42 11.40
N LEU A 44 -8.41 -13.16 11.26
CA LEU A 44 -8.38 -14.50 10.68
C LEU A 44 -8.88 -15.56 11.68
#